data_AF-A0A2U1JCB7-F1
#
_entry.id   AF-A0A2U1JCB7-F1
#
_cell.length_a   1.000
_cell.length_b   1.000
_cell.length_c   1.000
_cell.angle_alpha   90.00
_cell.angle_beta   90.00
_cell.angle_gamma   90.00
#
_symmetry.space_group_name_H-M   'P 1'
#
loop_
_entity.id
_entity.type
_entity.pdbx_description
1 polymer ?
#
loop_
_entity_poly.entity_id
_entity_poly.type
_entity_poly.pdbx_seq_one_letter_code
_entity_poly.pdbx_strand_id
1 'polypeptide(L)'
;MFDLLSYQTISDIFIFSQNPNLALVSKTFYEVSQNTSVQARYFLFGPRKTDEQIADFYSKYKKLKLKEDLAVILTDKMDVELG
;
A
#
# COMPACT_ATOMS: atom_id res chain seq x y z
N MET A 1 -15.11 7.38 -17.58
CA MET A 1 -15.52 6.61 -16.38
C MET A 1 -14.43 5.59 -16.13
N PHE A 2 -13.82 5.57 -14.93
CA PHE A 2 -12.65 4.71 -14.63
C PHE A 2 -12.97 3.21 -14.74
N ASP A 3 -14.25 2.84 -14.84
CA ASP A 3 -14.75 1.47 -15.00
C ASP A 3 -14.30 0.77 -16.30
N LEU A 4 -13.74 1.52 -17.25
CA LEU A 4 -13.14 0.94 -18.47
C LEU A 4 -11.69 0.44 -18.25
N LEU A 5 -11.06 0.84 -17.14
CA LEU A 5 -9.71 0.40 -16.81
C LEU A 5 -9.75 -0.94 -16.09
N SER A 6 -8.73 -1.77 -16.34
CA SER A 6 -8.55 -3.01 -15.60
C SER A 6 -8.31 -2.72 -14.11
N TYR A 7 -8.70 -3.65 -13.24
CA TYR A 7 -8.42 -3.58 -11.81
C TYR A 7 -6.92 -3.38 -11.51
N GLN A 8 -6.05 -4.01 -12.31
CA GLN A 8 -4.60 -3.85 -12.20
C GLN A 8 -4.17 -2.40 -12.48
N THR A 9 -4.66 -1.81 -13.56
CA THR A 9 -4.35 -0.40 -13.91
C THR A 9 -4.82 0.56 -12.82
N ILE A 10 -6.01 0.35 -12.26
CA ILE A 10 -6.55 1.17 -11.16
C ILE A 10 -5.69 1.01 -9.90
N SER A 11 -5.27 -0.22 -9.60
CA SER A 11 -4.36 -0.51 -8.48
C SER A 11 -3.03 0.22 -8.63
N ASP A 12 -2.43 0.17 -9.81
CA ASP A 12 -1.16 0.86 -10.08
C ASP A 12 -1.33 2.38 -10.00
N ILE A 13 -2.42 2.96 -10.55
CA ILE A 13 -2.72 4.40 -10.36
C ILE A 13 -2.82 4.76 -8.88
N PHE A 14 -3.55 3.96 -8.10
CA PHE A 14 -3.69 4.20 -6.66
C PHE A 14 -2.34 4.16 -5.94
N ILE A 15 -1.51 3.16 -6.23
CA ILE A 15 -0.17 2.97 -5.65
C ILE A 15 0.77 4.12 -6.04
N PHE A 16 0.87 4.47 -7.31
CA PHE A 16 1.86 5.44 -7.78
C PHE A 16 1.47 6.89 -7.53
N SER A 17 0.17 7.18 -7.51
CA SER A 17 -0.31 8.55 -7.21
C SER A 17 -0.06 8.97 -5.77
N GLN A 18 0.09 8.02 -4.85
CA GLN A 18 0.25 8.29 -3.41
C GLN A 18 -0.83 9.23 -2.85
N ASN A 19 -2.04 9.19 -3.44
CA ASN A 19 -3.14 10.06 -3.07
C ASN A 19 -4.32 9.25 -2.48
N PRO A 20 -4.50 9.26 -1.15
CA PRO A 20 -5.57 8.49 -0.51
C PRO A 20 -6.97 8.97 -0.89
N ASN A 21 -7.12 10.22 -1.37
CA ASN A 21 -8.41 10.76 -1.78
C ASN A 21 -8.99 10.05 -3.02
N LEU A 22 -8.17 9.29 -3.77
CA LEU A 22 -8.67 8.48 -4.88
C LEU A 22 -9.69 7.44 -4.43
N ALA A 23 -9.60 6.95 -3.18
CA ALA A 23 -10.58 6.02 -2.61
C ALA A 23 -12.01 6.61 -2.54
N LEU A 24 -12.15 7.94 -2.60
CA LEU A 24 -13.43 8.64 -2.57
C LEU A 24 -13.99 8.92 -3.97
N VAL A 25 -13.19 8.70 -5.03
CA VAL A 25 -13.55 9.06 -6.41
C VAL A 25 -14.44 8.00 -7.06
N SER A 26 -14.25 6.72 -6.72
CA SER A 26 -15.09 5.64 -7.26
C SER A 26 -15.10 4.41 -6.35
N LYS A 27 -16.12 3.55 -6.54
CA LYS A 27 -16.23 2.27 -5.85
C LYS A 27 -15.00 1.38 -6.12
N THR A 28 -14.50 1.34 -7.35
CA THR A 28 -13.33 0.51 -7.69
C THR A 28 -12.06 0.99 -7.00
N PHE A 29 -11.85 2.31 -6.90
CA PHE A 29 -10.74 2.84 -6.11
C PHE A 29 -10.90 2.56 -4.62
N TYR A 30 -12.13 2.61 -4.11
CA TYR A 30 -12.41 2.19 -2.74
C TYR A 30 -12.02 0.73 -2.51
N GLU A 31 -12.46 -0.19 -3.36
CA GLU A 31 -12.11 -1.62 -3.28
C GLU A 31 -10.59 -1.85 -3.36
N VAL A 32 -9.91 -1.19 -4.31
CA VAL A 32 -8.45 -1.20 -4.43
C VAL A 32 -7.78 -0.73 -3.14
N SER A 33 -8.27 0.34 -2.53
CA SER A 33 -7.72 0.87 -1.27
C SER A 33 -7.87 -0.09 -0.08
N GLN A 34 -8.84 -1.01 -0.12
CA GLN A 34 -9.05 -2.03 0.92
C GLN A 34 -8.22 -3.30 0.67
N ASN A 35 -7.66 -3.47 -0.53
CA ASN A 35 -6.86 -4.64 -0.86
C ASN A 35 -5.50 -4.59 -0.14
N THR A 36 -5.16 -5.68 0.56
CA THR A 36 -3.96 -5.73 1.40
C THR A 36 -2.67 -5.67 0.58
N SER A 37 -2.60 -6.37 -0.55
CA SER A 37 -1.42 -6.35 -1.43
C SER A 37 -1.23 -4.96 -2.05
N VAL A 38 -2.32 -4.26 -2.37
CA VAL A 38 -2.25 -2.87 -2.85
C VAL A 38 -1.79 -1.94 -1.75
N GLN A 39 -2.31 -2.05 -0.52
CA GLN A 39 -1.83 -1.28 0.63
C GLN A 39 -0.33 -1.50 0.90
N ALA A 40 0.16 -2.74 0.76
CA ALA A 40 1.58 -3.08 0.88
C ALA A 40 2.41 -2.34 -0.17
N ARG A 41 2.00 -2.45 -1.45
CA ARG A 41 2.69 -1.79 -2.56
C ARG A 41 2.62 -0.27 -2.46
N TYR A 42 1.47 0.28 -2.05
CA TYR A 42 1.29 1.70 -1.78
C TYR A 42 2.27 2.18 -0.72
N PHE A 43 2.43 1.42 0.37
CA PHE A 43 3.39 1.76 1.41
C PHE A 43 4.84 1.70 0.93
N LEU A 44 5.19 0.67 0.15
CA LEU A 44 6.53 0.46 -0.41
C LEU A 44 6.94 1.49 -1.47
N PHE A 45 6.01 1.93 -2.32
CA PHE A 45 6.28 2.90 -3.39
C PHE A 45 6.14 4.36 -2.97
N GLY A 46 5.61 4.61 -1.78
CA GLY A 46 5.56 5.95 -1.22
C GLY A 46 6.95 6.53 -0.95
N PRO A 47 7.03 7.84 -0.63
CA PRO A 47 8.29 8.44 -0.21
C PRO A 47 8.91 7.59 0.90
N ARG A 48 10.20 7.22 0.72
CA ARG A 48 10.96 6.30 1.59
C ARG A 48 10.59 6.52 3.05
N LYS A 49 9.91 5.52 3.61
CA LYS A 49 9.54 5.53 5.01
C LYS A 49 10.80 5.21 5.81
N THR A 50 11.27 6.12 6.66
CA THR A 50 12.33 5.77 7.62
C THR A 50 11.84 4.65 8.54
N ASP A 51 12.74 3.89 9.18
CA ASP A 51 12.37 2.82 10.13
C ASP A 51 11.36 3.31 11.19
N GLU A 52 11.50 4.57 11.60
CA GLU A 52 10.59 5.25 12.52
C GLU A 52 9.18 5.43 11.93
N GLN A 53 9.06 5.73 10.63
CA GLN A 53 7.77 5.86 9.94
C GLN A 53 7.12 4.50 9.67
N ILE A 54 7.91 3.44 9.54
CA ILE A 54 7.43 2.05 9.47
C ILE A 54 6.93 1.60 10.84
N ALA A 55 7.69 1.86 11.90
CA ALA A 55 7.29 1.59 13.27
C ALA A 55 6.02 2.37 13.65
N ASP A 56 5.93 3.66 13.31
CA ASP A 56 4.75 4.49 13.52
C ASP A 56 3.54 3.95 12.74
N PHE A 57 3.75 3.52 11.49
CA PHE A 57 2.70 2.90 10.69
C PHE A 57 2.16 1.61 11.34
N TYR A 58 3.01 0.69 11.77
CA TYR A 58 2.56 -0.51 12.49
C TYR A 58 1.93 -0.19 13.85
N SER A 59 2.37 0.89 14.51
CA SER A 59 1.77 1.35 15.76
C SER A 59 0.32 1.82 15.54
N LYS A 60 0.06 2.53 14.43
CA LYS A 60 -1.25 3.04 14.03
C LYS A 60 -2.15 1.95 13.45
N TYR A 61 -1.57 1.00 12.73
CA TYR A 61 -2.29 -0.08 12.07
C TYR A 61 -1.88 -1.45 12.63
N LYS A 62 -2.07 -1.66 13.93
CA LYS A 62 -1.70 -2.93 14.61
C LYS A 62 -2.25 -4.18 13.94
N LYS A 63 -3.44 -4.11 13.32
CA LYS A 63 -4.04 -5.23 12.59
C LYS A 63 -3.31 -5.56 11.29
N LEU A 64 -2.60 -4.60 10.70
CA LEU A 64 -1.76 -4.82 9.51
C LEU A 64 -0.45 -5.52 9.88
N LYS A 65 0.10 -5.28 11.09
CA LYS A 65 1.23 -6.05 11.63
C LYS A 65 0.93 -7.53 11.77
N LEU A 66 -0.34 -7.88 12.03
CA LEU A 66 -0.81 -9.27 12.17
C LEU A 66 -1.06 -9.96 10.83
N LYS A 67 -0.95 -9.25 9.70
CA LYS A 67 -1.05 -9.86 8.38
C LYS A 67 0.36 -10.27 7.98
N GLU A 68 0.69 -11.55 8.19
CA GLU A 68 2.00 -12.13 7.88
C GLU A 68 2.48 -11.77 6.47
N ASP A 69 1.63 -11.87 5.46
CA ASP A 69 1.99 -11.51 4.08
C ASP A 69 2.46 -10.06 3.95
N LEU A 70 1.87 -9.13 4.70
CA LEU A 70 2.25 -7.72 4.70
C LEU A 70 3.60 -7.53 5.43
N ALA A 71 3.78 -8.21 6.55
CA ALA A 71 5.03 -8.16 7.31
C ALA A 71 6.19 -8.78 6.50
N VAL A 72 5.98 -9.94 5.88
CA VAL A 72 6.97 -10.63 5.05
C VAL A 72 7.37 -9.77 3.84
N ILE A 73 6.42 -9.22 3.10
CA ILE A 73 6.72 -8.36 1.94
C ILE A 73 7.51 -7.10 2.34
N LEU A 74 7.24 -6.55 3.52
CA LEU A 74 7.94 -5.37 4.02
C LEU A 74 9.34 -5.72 4.55
N THR A 75 9.49 -6.81 5.29
CA THR A 75 10.79 -7.28 5.81
C THR A 75 11.72 -7.76 4.69
N ASP A 76 11.24 -8.57 3.75
CA ASP A 76 12.03 -9.11 2.63
C ASP A 76 12.60 -8.01 1.73
N LYS A 77 11.90 -6.88 1.59
CA LYS A 77 12.40 -5.71 0.84
C LYS A 77 13.28 -4.77 1.65
N MET A 78 13.20 -4.78 2.99
CA MET A 78 14.10 -4.01 3.85
C MET A 78 15.50 -4.65 3.92
N ASP A 79 15.58 -5.99 3.90
CA ASP A 79 16.87 -6.70 3.84
C ASP A 79 17.64 -6.44 2.54
N VAL A 80 16.96 -6.10 1.43
CA VAL A 80 17.59 -5.78 0.14
C VAL A 80 18.25 -4.40 0.12
N GLU A 81 17.86 -3.44 0.97
CA GLU A 81 18.52 -2.12 1.05
C GLU A 81 19.66 -2.04 2.10
N LEU A 82 19.91 -3.12 2.86
CA LEU A 82 20.99 -3.22 3.84
C LEU A 82 22.15 -4.15 3.42
N GLY A 83 22.10 -4.70 2.20
CA GLY A 83 23.15 -5.48 1.57
C GLY A 83 24.08 -4.66 0.67
#